data_AF-A0A7C5H2W1-F1
#
_entry.id   AF-A0A7C5H2W1-F1
#
_cell.length_a   1.000
_cell.length_b   1.000
_cell.length_c   1.000
_cell.angle_alpha   90.00
_cell.angle_beta   90.00
_cell.angle_gamma   90.00
#
_symmetry.space_group_name_H-M   'P 1'
#
loop_
_entity.id
_entity.type
_entity.pdbx_description
1 polymer ?
#
loop_
_entity_poly.entity_id
_entity_poly.type
_entity_poly.pdbx_seq_one_letter_code
_entity_poly.pdbx_strand_id
1 'polypeptide(L)'
;MEKKMKTLTQITMVSVATLALIGCGDSYKDKNEDGVSKASTLKASNRNAAFLVDTDTMSLYTFDKDALNKSNCDAECQKIWPLFEGANTGSEDIKVLEGTDHLAYRKHPLYYFANDKAPGDVLGNNVKDVWHLVHAPAGSTDSQTALSETLIKQTFLTDKDQRALYTFDKDTNGVSNCYDSTPTSGTGCESIWPVFYSADLGALPEGTTAADFTVINRDAARAKEGEPTQQVAYKGKPLYYFTPDNKEALSTKGDWV
;
A
#
# COMPACT_ATOMS: atom_id res chain seq x y z
N MET A 1 64.44 3.47 -24.66
CA MET A 1 65.65 2.83 -24.08
C MET A 1 65.16 1.89 -23.00
N GLU A 2 64.70 0.70 -23.37
CA GLU A 2 65.48 -0.55 -23.36
C GLU A 2 66.05 -0.95 -21.99
N LYS A 3 65.54 -2.09 -21.50
CA LYS A 3 66.17 -3.12 -20.64
C LYS A 3 66.75 -2.67 -19.28
N LYS A 4 66.28 -3.33 -18.21
CA LYS A 4 67.00 -4.50 -17.67
C LYS A 4 66.17 -5.32 -16.67
N MET A 5 65.80 -6.50 -17.16
CA MET A 5 65.50 -7.70 -16.40
C MET A 5 66.71 -8.11 -15.54
N LYS A 6 66.49 -8.42 -14.27
CA LYS A 6 67.44 -9.14 -13.42
C LYS A 6 66.71 -10.27 -12.69
N THR A 7 66.97 -11.47 -13.19
CA THR A 7 66.65 -12.78 -12.61
C THR A 7 67.74 -13.16 -11.61
N LEU A 8 67.37 -13.67 -10.45
CA LEU A 8 68.20 -14.41 -9.48
C LEU A 8 67.20 -15.13 -8.56
N THR A 9 67.29 -16.38 -8.11
CA THR A 9 68.01 -17.60 -8.44
C THR A 9 67.24 -18.68 -7.67
N GLN A 10 67.06 -19.86 -8.26
CA GLN A 10 66.43 -21.02 -7.65
C GLN A 10 67.12 -21.47 -6.35
N ILE A 11 66.34 -21.89 -5.36
CA ILE A 11 66.75 -22.92 -4.38
C ILE A 11 65.68 -24.01 -4.42
N THR A 12 66.11 -25.21 -4.78
CA THR A 12 65.33 -26.46 -4.81
C THR A 12 65.68 -27.36 -3.62
N MET A 13 64.76 -28.30 -3.35
CA MET A 13 64.83 -29.47 -2.45
C MET A 13 64.43 -29.18 -0.99
N VAL A 14 63.60 -29.98 -0.31
CA VAL A 14 63.47 -31.44 -0.29
C VAL A 14 62.01 -31.86 -0.04
N SER A 15 61.62 -32.97 -0.69
CA SER A 15 60.38 -33.73 -0.49
C SER A 15 60.40 -34.53 0.81
N VAL A 16 59.30 -34.49 1.58
CA VAL A 16 58.87 -35.62 2.41
C VAL A 16 57.42 -35.92 2.08
N ALA A 17 57.22 -37.06 1.41
CA ALA A 17 55.92 -37.67 1.22
C ALA A 17 55.53 -38.44 2.49
N THR A 18 54.46 -38.01 3.16
CA THR A 18 53.68 -38.86 4.06
C THR A 18 52.29 -39.03 3.47
N LEU A 19 52.06 -40.22 2.91
CA LEU A 19 50.75 -40.71 2.49
C LEU A 19 50.06 -41.29 3.73
N ALA A 20 49.00 -40.66 4.21
CA ALA A 20 48.03 -41.27 5.11
C ALA A 20 46.62 -41.02 4.54
N LEU A 21 45.89 -42.12 4.35
CA LEU A 21 44.58 -42.19 3.72
C LEU A 21 43.46 -41.65 4.63
N ILE A 22 42.57 -40.88 4.02
CA ILE A 22 41.10 -40.86 4.17
C ILE A 22 40.55 -40.72 5.61
N GLY A 23 40.16 -39.49 5.92
CA GLY A 23 39.14 -39.15 6.92
C GLY A 23 38.38 -37.93 6.42
N CYS A 24 37.05 -38.02 6.37
CA CYS A 24 36.11 -37.15 5.68
C CYS A 24 36.33 -35.63 5.90
N GLY A 25 36.13 -34.86 4.83
CA GLY A 25 36.31 -33.42 4.85
C GLY A 25 35.25 -32.68 5.66
N ASP A 26 35.69 -31.63 6.34
CA ASP A 26 34.86 -30.48 6.66
C ASP A 26 35.46 -29.28 5.94
N SER A 27 35.09 -29.17 4.67
CA SER A 27 35.25 -27.96 3.91
C SER A 27 34.33 -26.91 4.50
N TYR A 28 34.95 -25.90 5.14
CA TYR A 28 34.39 -24.57 5.35
C TYR A 28 33.58 -24.14 4.12
N LYS A 29 32.26 -24.23 4.26
CA LYS A 29 31.28 -23.61 3.38
C LYS A 29 30.26 -22.97 4.31
N ASP A 30 30.46 -21.69 4.59
CA ASP A 30 29.34 -20.81 4.89
C ASP A 30 28.36 -20.95 3.72
N LYS A 31 27.30 -21.71 3.98
CA LYS A 31 26.14 -21.74 3.10
C LYS A 31 25.33 -20.50 3.44
N ASN A 32 25.18 -19.66 2.43
CA ASN A 32 24.15 -18.65 2.30
C ASN A 32 22.92 -18.93 3.17
N GLU A 33 22.59 -17.96 4.02
CA GLU A 33 21.22 -17.70 4.46
C GLU A 33 20.40 -17.18 3.26
N ASP A 34 20.06 -18.07 2.33
CA ASP A 34 19.06 -17.81 1.31
C ASP A 34 17.70 -18.23 1.88
N GLY A 35 17.01 -17.28 2.54
CA GLY A 35 15.67 -17.53 3.10
C GLY A 35 14.99 -16.36 3.81
N VAL A 36 15.66 -15.22 4.03
CA VAL A 36 14.99 -14.00 4.49
C VAL A 36 14.72 -13.12 3.28
N SER A 37 13.45 -12.95 2.91
CA SER A 37 13.04 -11.94 1.95
C SER A 37 13.60 -10.59 2.42
N LYS A 38 14.53 -10.02 1.64
CA LYS A 38 15.14 -8.73 1.97
C LYS A 38 14.01 -7.71 2.13
N ALA A 39 13.86 -7.19 3.35
CA ALA A 39 12.76 -6.31 3.71
C ALA A 39 12.70 -5.10 2.77
N SER A 40 11.51 -4.71 2.33
CA SER A 40 11.34 -3.58 1.41
C SER A 40 11.51 -2.25 2.13
N THR A 41 12.30 -1.31 1.60
CA THR A 41 12.35 0.04 2.17
C THR A 41 11.02 0.76 1.91
N LEU A 42 10.43 1.34 2.96
CA LEU A 42 9.24 2.18 2.84
C LEU A 42 9.59 3.58 2.36
N LYS A 43 8.73 4.15 1.52
CA LYS A 43 8.85 5.52 1.02
C LYS A 43 7.52 6.26 1.15
N ALA A 44 7.60 7.58 1.27
CA ALA A 44 6.48 8.47 1.01
C ALA A 44 6.65 8.98 -0.42
N SER A 45 5.70 8.64 -1.27
CA SER A 45 5.65 9.10 -2.65
C SER A 45 4.52 10.09 -2.82
N ASN A 46 4.64 10.90 -3.86
CA ASN A 46 3.68 11.94 -4.17
C ASN A 46 3.32 11.90 -5.65
N ARG A 47 2.06 12.21 -5.95
CA ARG A 47 1.59 12.49 -7.31
C ARG A 47 0.67 13.70 -7.32
N ASN A 48 0.60 14.39 -8.44
CA ASN A 48 -0.43 15.40 -8.66
C ASN A 48 -1.67 14.70 -9.23
N ALA A 49 -2.80 14.85 -8.55
CA ALA A 49 -4.05 14.19 -8.91
C ALA A 49 -5.21 15.19 -8.90
N ALA A 50 -6.14 14.98 -9.82
CA ALA A 50 -7.47 15.56 -9.71
C ALA A 50 -8.25 14.86 -8.59
N PHE A 51 -9.35 15.45 -8.16
CA PHE A 51 -10.24 14.92 -7.15
C PHE A 51 -11.71 15.08 -7.56
N LEU A 52 -12.59 14.33 -6.90
CA LEU A 52 -14.02 14.40 -7.18
C LEU A 52 -14.60 15.71 -6.65
N VAL A 53 -15.38 16.36 -7.50
CA VAL A 53 -16.17 17.54 -7.15
C VAL A 53 -17.61 17.38 -7.64
N ASP A 54 -18.54 18.13 -7.06
CA ASP A 54 -19.91 18.24 -7.56
C ASP A 54 -20.00 19.15 -8.82
N THR A 55 -21.22 19.44 -9.27
CA THR A 55 -21.46 20.32 -10.43
C THR A 55 -21.10 21.79 -10.19
N ASP A 56 -21.06 22.21 -8.92
CA ASP A 56 -20.63 23.55 -8.50
C ASP A 56 -19.15 23.57 -8.12
N THR A 57 -18.40 22.51 -8.44
CA THR A 57 -16.96 22.32 -8.22
C THR A 57 -16.54 22.30 -6.74
N MET A 58 -17.45 21.91 -5.85
CA MET A 58 -17.19 21.67 -4.43
C MET A 58 -16.60 20.27 -4.21
N SER A 59 -15.58 20.19 -3.35
CA SER A 59 -14.83 18.97 -3.04
C SER A 59 -15.66 17.92 -2.30
N LEU A 60 -15.44 16.65 -2.65
CA LEU A 60 -16.08 15.50 -2.02
C LEU A 60 -15.09 14.65 -1.21
N TYR A 61 -15.55 14.18 -0.06
CA TYR A 61 -14.75 13.49 0.94
C TYR A 61 -15.38 12.16 1.37
N THR A 62 -14.57 11.30 1.97
CA THR A 62 -14.97 10.07 2.66
C THR A 62 -14.52 10.08 4.11
N PHE A 63 -15.10 9.18 4.91
CA PHE A 63 -14.86 9.08 6.34
C PHE A 63 -14.37 7.68 6.74
N ASP A 64 -13.20 7.58 7.35
CA ASP A 64 -12.60 6.29 7.76
C ASP A 64 -13.43 5.49 8.75
N LYS A 65 -14.32 6.15 9.49
CA LYS A 65 -15.17 5.46 10.47
C LYS A 65 -16.45 4.92 9.84
N ASP A 66 -16.74 5.21 8.58
CA ASP A 66 -17.87 4.62 7.89
C ASP A 66 -17.64 3.13 7.64
N ALA A 67 -18.76 2.41 7.49
CA ALA A 67 -18.72 1.07 6.93
C ALA A 67 -19.06 1.15 5.44
N LEU A 68 -18.66 0.13 4.68
CA LEU A 68 -19.05 0.04 3.27
C LEU A 68 -20.58 0.09 3.15
N ASN A 69 -21.06 0.95 2.26
CA ASN A 69 -22.47 1.29 2.03
C ASN A 69 -23.22 1.84 3.25
N LYS A 70 -22.52 2.41 4.25
CA LYS A 70 -23.18 2.91 5.47
C LYS A 70 -22.39 4.05 6.12
N SER A 71 -23.04 5.22 6.19
CA SER A 71 -22.58 6.33 7.00
C SER A 71 -22.71 6.04 8.50
N ASN A 72 -21.65 6.35 9.25
CA ASN A 72 -21.63 6.44 10.71
C ASN A 72 -21.54 7.91 11.18
N CYS A 73 -21.72 8.88 10.28
CA CYS A 73 -21.79 10.30 10.59
C CYS A 73 -23.19 10.66 11.08
N ASP A 74 -23.31 10.90 12.40
CA ASP A 74 -24.57 11.27 13.04
C ASP A 74 -25.01 12.72 12.74
N ALA A 75 -26.14 13.15 13.31
CA ALA A 75 -26.70 14.47 13.08
C ALA A 75 -25.78 15.63 13.49
N GLU A 76 -24.88 15.45 14.47
CA GLU A 76 -23.91 16.49 14.85
C GLU A 76 -22.72 16.50 13.90
N CYS A 77 -22.26 15.32 13.50
CA CYS A 77 -21.24 15.15 12.46
C CYS A 77 -21.68 15.82 11.16
N GLN A 78 -22.93 15.63 10.73
CA GLN A 78 -23.48 16.17 9.48
C GLN A 78 -23.58 17.70 9.45
N LYS A 79 -23.55 18.39 10.59
CA LYS A 79 -23.44 19.87 10.62
C LYS A 79 -22.09 20.36 10.10
N ILE A 80 -21.06 19.53 10.24
CA ILE A 80 -19.69 19.83 9.80
C ILE A 80 -19.38 19.11 8.49
N TRP A 81 -19.96 17.92 8.30
CA TRP A 81 -19.77 17.06 7.14
C TRP A 81 -21.12 16.69 6.52
N PRO A 82 -21.78 17.63 5.82
CA PRO A 82 -23.06 17.34 5.18
C PRO A 82 -22.95 16.17 4.20
N LEU A 83 -23.98 15.34 4.12
CA LEU A 83 -24.05 14.25 3.15
C LEU A 83 -24.08 14.81 1.72
N PHE A 84 -23.39 14.14 0.80
CA PHE A 84 -23.55 14.41 -0.62
C PHE A 84 -24.76 13.62 -1.15
N GLU A 85 -25.89 14.30 -1.27
CA GLU A 85 -27.16 13.70 -1.68
C GLU A 85 -27.44 13.90 -3.17
N GLY A 86 -28.14 12.95 -3.79
CA GLY A 86 -28.55 13.06 -5.18
C GLY A 86 -29.02 11.74 -5.80
N ALA A 87 -29.23 11.76 -7.10
CA ALA A 87 -29.49 10.56 -7.88
C ALA A 87 -28.19 10.09 -8.56
N ASN A 88 -28.05 8.78 -8.80
CA ASN A 88 -26.98 8.29 -9.66
C ASN A 88 -27.26 8.71 -11.11
N THR A 89 -26.35 9.51 -11.66
CA THR A 89 -26.43 10.07 -13.02
C THR A 89 -25.85 9.16 -14.11
N GLY A 90 -25.46 7.92 -13.78
CA GLY A 90 -24.94 6.93 -14.73
C GLY A 90 -23.50 6.48 -14.47
N SER A 91 -22.90 6.85 -13.33
CA SER A 91 -21.59 6.35 -12.94
C SER A 91 -21.69 4.89 -12.45
N GLU A 92 -20.67 4.09 -12.76
CA GLU A 92 -20.54 2.73 -12.24
C GLU A 92 -19.93 2.71 -10.83
N ASP A 93 -19.08 3.69 -10.51
CA ASP A 93 -18.41 3.81 -9.22
C ASP A 93 -19.26 4.60 -8.20
N ILE A 94 -20.06 5.58 -8.61
CA ILE A 94 -20.94 6.34 -7.71
C ILE A 94 -22.33 5.73 -7.68
N LYS A 95 -22.81 5.38 -6.49
CA LYS A 95 -24.15 4.80 -6.29
C LYS A 95 -24.86 5.45 -5.12
N VAL A 96 -26.18 5.54 -5.22
CA VAL A 96 -27.03 5.91 -4.09
C VAL A 96 -27.03 4.76 -3.09
N LEU A 97 -26.86 5.06 -1.80
CA LEU A 97 -26.99 4.09 -0.72
C LEU A 97 -28.46 3.65 -0.60
N GLU A 98 -28.68 2.34 -0.54
CA GLU A 98 -30.02 1.77 -0.54
C GLU A 98 -30.90 2.36 0.58
N GLY A 99 -32.09 2.83 0.19
CA GLY A 99 -33.07 3.40 1.13
C GLY A 99 -32.79 4.86 1.54
N THR A 100 -31.83 5.53 0.90
CA THR A 100 -31.48 6.94 1.14
C THR A 100 -31.34 7.68 -0.20
N ASP A 101 -30.99 8.97 -0.15
CA ASP A 101 -30.50 9.80 -1.26
C ASP A 101 -29.00 10.08 -1.16
N HIS A 102 -28.30 9.50 -0.19
CA HIS A 102 -26.87 9.70 0.03
C HIS A 102 -26.06 8.93 -1.02
N LEU A 103 -25.14 9.61 -1.70
CA LEU A 103 -24.25 9.01 -2.69
C LEU A 103 -22.98 8.44 -2.04
N ALA A 104 -22.47 7.37 -2.62
CA ALA A 104 -21.22 6.73 -2.22
C ALA A 104 -20.35 6.45 -3.44
N TYR A 105 -19.04 6.75 -3.33
CA TYR A 105 -18.03 6.37 -4.32
C TYR A 105 -17.44 5.03 -3.93
N ARG A 106 -17.58 4.02 -4.80
CA ARG A 106 -17.11 2.65 -4.57
C ARG A 106 -17.51 2.08 -3.21
N LYS A 107 -18.74 2.38 -2.78
CA LYS A 107 -19.34 2.01 -1.47
C LYS A 107 -18.88 2.86 -0.28
N HIS A 108 -18.00 3.84 -0.45
CA HIS A 108 -17.67 4.81 0.60
C HIS A 108 -18.62 6.00 0.55
N PRO A 109 -19.37 6.29 1.61
CA PRO A 109 -20.30 7.42 1.64
C PRO A 109 -19.57 8.75 1.39
N LEU A 110 -20.19 9.64 0.62
CA LEU A 110 -19.59 10.92 0.18
C LEU A 110 -20.11 12.09 0.99
N TYR A 111 -19.23 13.04 1.31
CA TYR A 111 -19.56 14.20 2.13
C TYR A 111 -19.01 15.48 1.54
N TYR A 112 -19.68 16.59 1.84
CA TYR A 112 -19.10 17.92 1.78
C TYR A 112 -18.38 18.26 3.08
N PHE A 113 -17.60 19.34 3.06
CA PHE A 113 -17.05 19.93 4.28
C PHE A 113 -17.60 21.33 4.49
N ALA A 114 -18.19 21.59 5.66
CA ALA A 114 -18.87 22.85 5.95
C ALA A 114 -17.94 24.08 5.92
N ASN A 115 -16.63 23.90 6.05
CA ASN A 115 -15.67 25.01 5.98
C ASN A 115 -15.12 25.27 4.58
N ASP A 116 -15.38 24.41 3.60
CA ASP A 116 -15.11 24.75 2.20
C ASP A 116 -16.15 25.79 1.76
N LYS A 117 -15.69 26.93 1.24
CA LYS A 117 -16.52 28.10 0.90
C LYS A 117 -16.46 28.47 -0.57
N ALA A 118 -15.47 27.97 -1.28
CA ALA A 118 -15.27 28.22 -2.69
C ALA A 118 -15.00 26.92 -3.46
N PRO A 119 -15.34 26.89 -4.76
CA PRO A 119 -14.78 25.96 -5.73
C PRO A 119 -13.31 25.62 -5.51
N GLY A 120 -13.02 24.32 -5.41
CA GLY A 120 -11.66 23.81 -5.25
C GLY A 120 -11.05 23.95 -3.84
N ASP A 121 -11.78 24.46 -2.85
CA ASP A 121 -11.37 24.35 -1.44
C ASP A 121 -11.27 22.87 -1.04
N VAL A 122 -10.14 22.50 -0.42
CA VAL A 122 -9.88 21.13 0.04
C VAL A 122 -9.56 21.07 1.54
N LEU A 123 -10.15 21.98 2.33
CA LEU A 123 -9.79 22.19 3.74
C LEU A 123 -10.20 21.01 4.63
N GLY A 124 -11.07 20.13 4.13
CA GLY A 124 -11.48 18.91 4.81
C GLY A 124 -10.44 17.78 4.75
N ASN A 125 -9.47 17.87 3.84
CA ASN A 125 -8.54 16.77 3.62
C ASN A 125 -7.63 16.56 4.84
N ASN A 126 -7.54 15.32 5.32
CA ASN A 126 -6.81 14.91 6.53
C ASN A 126 -7.31 15.55 7.84
N VAL A 127 -8.53 16.08 7.91
CA VAL A 127 -9.07 16.55 9.19
C VAL A 127 -9.13 15.39 10.18
N LYS A 128 -8.43 15.55 11.32
CA LYS A 128 -8.29 14.53 12.37
C LYS A 128 -7.75 13.17 11.87
N ASP A 129 -7.02 13.14 10.75
CA ASP A 129 -6.49 11.95 10.10
C ASP A 129 -7.53 10.88 9.71
N VAL A 130 -8.82 11.25 9.62
CA VAL A 130 -9.93 10.31 9.33
C VAL A 130 -10.87 10.76 8.23
N TRP A 131 -10.68 11.98 7.73
CA TRP A 131 -11.44 12.55 6.61
C TRP A 131 -10.51 12.73 5.43
N HIS A 132 -10.91 12.23 4.27
CA HIS A 132 -10.02 12.14 3.13
C HIS A 132 -10.70 12.65 1.88
N LEU A 133 -9.98 13.49 1.13
CA LEU A 133 -10.43 13.91 -0.18
C LEU A 133 -10.42 12.72 -1.13
N VAL A 134 -11.47 12.56 -1.93
CA VAL A 134 -11.54 11.48 -2.91
C VAL A 134 -10.73 11.85 -4.14
N HIS A 135 -9.53 11.29 -4.24
CA HIS A 135 -8.64 11.50 -5.38
C HIS A 135 -9.08 10.63 -6.57
N ALA A 136 -8.94 11.16 -7.78
CA ALA A 136 -9.20 10.39 -8.98
C ALA A 136 -8.15 9.28 -9.14
N PRO A 137 -8.55 8.03 -9.47
CA PRO A 137 -7.60 6.98 -9.81
C PRO A 137 -6.70 7.39 -10.98
N ALA A 138 -5.45 6.92 -10.98
CA ALA A 138 -4.53 7.16 -12.09
C ALA A 138 -5.15 6.65 -13.41
N GLY A 139 -5.31 7.54 -14.39
CA GLY A 139 -5.86 7.19 -15.70
C GLY A 139 -7.36 6.82 -15.69
N SER A 140 -8.12 7.26 -14.68
CA SER A 140 -9.58 7.06 -14.65
C SER A 140 -10.25 7.65 -15.90
N THR A 141 -11.07 6.86 -16.55
CA THR A 141 -11.99 7.29 -17.63
C THR A 141 -13.45 7.25 -17.19
N ASP A 142 -13.70 7.04 -15.90
CA ASP A 142 -15.07 6.99 -15.39
C ASP A 142 -15.72 8.37 -15.54
N SER A 143 -16.96 8.37 -16.03
CA SER A 143 -17.83 9.54 -16.12
C SER A 143 -18.37 9.82 -14.72
N GLN A 144 -17.47 10.29 -13.85
CA GLN A 144 -17.74 10.62 -12.45
C GLN A 144 -18.69 11.83 -12.36
N THR A 145 -19.07 12.19 -11.11
CA THR A 145 -19.21 13.61 -10.77
C THR A 145 -17.95 14.36 -11.24
N ALA A 146 -18.04 15.65 -11.58
CA ALA A 146 -16.94 16.34 -12.26
C ALA A 146 -15.58 16.15 -11.56
N LEU A 147 -14.50 16.13 -12.35
CA LEU A 147 -13.15 16.14 -11.81
C LEU A 147 -12.67 17.59 -11.67
N SER A 148 -11.93 17.85 -10.61
CA SER A 148 -11.29 19.15 -10.41
C SER A 148 -10.37 19.50 -11.57
N GLU A 149 -10.39 20.76 -12.00
CA GLU A 149 -9.40 21.29 -12.97
C GLU A 149 -8.03 21.47 -12.33
N THR A 150 -8.03 21.80 -11.03
CA THR A 150 -6.80 21.95 -10.25
C THR A 150 -6.33 20.59 -9.75
N LEU A 151 -5.05 20.31 -9.95
CA LEU A 151 -4.40 19.13 -9.39
C LEU A 151 -3.84 19.47 -8.01
N ILE A 152 -4.02 18.56 -7.05
CA ILE A 152 -3.39 18.66 -5.73
C ILE A 152 -2.40 17.51 -5.53
N LYS A 153 -1.47 17.71 -4.60
CA LYS A 153 -0.46 16.71 -4.26
C LYS A 153 -1.07 15.65 -3.32
N GLN A 154 -1.29 14.44 -3.84
CA GLN A 154 -1.60 13.26 -3.03
C GLN A 154 -0.31 12.62 -2.53
N THR A 155 -0.22 12.39 -1.22
CA THR A 155 0.92 11.71 -0.56
C THR A 155 0.48 10.34 -0.09
N PHE A 156 1.28 9.29 -0.35
CA PHE A 156 0.94 7.92 0.03
C PHE A 156 2.19 7.06 0.24
N LEU A 157 2.01 5.94 0.93
CA LEU A 157 3.08 4.98 1.20
C LEU A 157 3.38 4.15 -0.06
N THR A 158 4.66 3.93 -0.30
CA THR A 158 5.14 3.05 -1.35
C THR A 158 6.29 2.17 -0.88
N ASP A 159 6.56 1.12 -1.66
CA ASP A 159 7.80 0.35 -1.51
C ASP A 159 9.00 1.04 -2.19
N LYS A 160 10.15 0.36 -2.19
CA LYS A 160 11.39 0.85 -2.81
C LYS A 160 11.25 1.18 -4.31
N ASP A 161 10.32 0.52 -5.00
CA ASP A 161 10.06 0.64 -6.43
C ASP A 161 8.90 1.62 -6.73
N GLN A 162 8.42 2.36 -5.71
CA GLN A 162 7.32 3.32 -5.79
C GLN A 162 5.96 2.69 -6.12
N ARG A 163 5.76 1.41 -5.81
CA ARG A 163 4.43 0.77 -5.90
C ARG A 163 3.60 1.18 -4.69
N ALA A 164 2.36 1.61 -4.93
CA ALA A 164 1.45 2.04 -3.87
C ALA A 164 1.15 0.89 -2.89
N LEU A 165 1.10 1.24 -1.60
CA LEU A 165 0.64 0.38 -0.53
C LEU A 165 -0.72 0.85 -0.04
N TYR A 166 -1.61 -0.10 0.21
CA TYR A 166 -3.01 0.14 0.54
C TYR A 166 -3.40 -0.58 1.82
N THR A 167 -4.50 -0.14 2.40
CA THR A 167 -5.24 -0.88 3.43
C THR A 167 -6.47 -1.54 2.80
N PHE A 168 -6.90 -2.67 3.34
CA PHE A 168 -8.10 -3.35 2.87
C PHE A 168 -9.28 -3.04 3.80
N ASP A 169 -10.40 -2.55 3.26
CA ASP A 169 -11.50 -2.02 4.08
C ASP A 169 -12.13 -3.03 5.04
N LYS A 170 -12.09 -4.32 4.69
CA LYS A 170 -12.63 -5.37 5.55
C LYS A 170 -11.71 -5.70 6.73
N ASP A 171 -10.51 -5.13 6.79
CA ASP A 171 -9.59 -5.37 7.90
C ASP A 171 -9.93 -4.55 9.14
N THR A 172 -9.66 -5.15 10.28
CA THR A 172 -9.71 -4.47 11.58
C THR A 172 -8.30 -4.26 12.11
N ASN A 173 -8.20 -3.46 13.16
CA ASN A 173 -6.91 -3.12 13.75
C ASN A 173 -6.14 -4.40 14.16
N GLY A 174 -4.98 -4.63 13.56
CA GLY A 174 -4.11 -5.78 13.82
C GLY A 174 -4.55 -7.10 13.15
N VAL A 175 -5.62 -7.09 12.35
CA VAL A 175 -6.21 -8.31 11.78
C VAL A 175 -6.43 -8.16 10.28
N SER A 176 -5.70 -8.97 9.50
CA SER A 176 -6.02 -9.19 8.09
C SER A 176 -7.20 -10.15 7.97
N ASN A 177 -8.21 -9.73 7.23
CA ASN A 177 -9.32 -10.54 6.75
C ASN A 177 -9.16 -10.96 5.30
N CYS A 178 -8.15 -10.42 4.59
CA CYS A 178 -7.90 -10.82 3.22
C CYS A 178 -7.07 -12.10 3.10
N TYR A 179 -7.68 -13.18 2.57
CA TYR A 179 -7.05 -14.46 2.25
C TYR A 179 -7.51 -15.01 0.90
N ASP A 180 -6.76 -15.97 0.36
CA ASP A 180 -7.28 -16.88 -0.66
C ASP A 180 -8.43 -17.76 -0.10
N SER A 181 -9.27 -18.29 -1.00
CA SER A 181 -10.41 -19.15 -0.68
C SER A 181 -9.96 -20.48 -0.08
N THR A 182 -8.80 -20.97 -0.50
CA THR A 182 -8.03 -22.00 0.18
C THR A 182 -6.54 -21.61 0.14
N PRO A 183 -5.69 -22.16 1.02
CA PRO A 183 -4.25 -21.89 1.03
C PRO A 183 -3.51 -22.18 -0.28
N THR A 184 -4.14 -22.90 -1.22
CA THR A 184 -3.54 -23.37 -2.47
C THR A 184 -4.25 -22.86 -3.73
N SER A 185 -5.42 -22.23 -3.61
CA SER A 185 -6.28 -21.97 -4.77
C SER A 185 -5.78 -20.83 -5.66
N GLY A 186 -5.01 -19.87 -5.11
CA GLY A 186 -4.66 -18.63 -5.82
C GLY A 186 -5.88 -17.80 -6.22
N THR A 187 -7.04 -18.09 -5.60
CA THR A 187 -8.33 -17.43 -5.86
C THR A 187 -8.86 -16.91 -4.55
N GLY A 188 -9.18 -15.62 -4.48
CA GLY A 188 -9.68 -14.97 -3.27
C GLY A 188 -9.37 -13.50 -3.35
N CYS A 189 -9.29 -12.81 -2.22
CA CYS A 189 -8.89 -11.41 -2.28
C CYS A 189 -7.37 -11.26 -2.42
N GLU A 190 -6.54 -12.21 -1.98
CA GLU A 190 -5.06 -12.10 -2.10
C GLU A 190 -4.58 -12.09 -3.57
N SER A 191 -5.38 -12.64 -4.50
CA SER A 191 -5.10 -12.53 -5.93
C SER A 191 -5.26 -11.09 -6.48
N ILE A 192 -6.04 -10.26 -5.80
CA ILE A 192 -6.27 -8.84 -6.13
C ILE A 192 -5.49 -7.92 -5.19
N TRP A 193 -5.33 -8.33 -3.94
CA TRP A 193 -4.67 -7.61 -2.85
C TRP A 193 -3.49 -8.42 -2.31
N PRO A 194 -2.36 -8.52 -3.03
CA PRO A 194 -1.20 -9.25 -2.55
C PRO A 194 -0.66 -8.65 -1.24
N VAL A 195 -0.29 -9.52 -0.30
CA VAL A 195 0.18 -9.12 1.03
C VAL A 195 1.53 -8.40 0.95
N PHE A 196 1.69 -7.32 1.72
CA PHE A 196 2.98 -6.69 1.97
C PHE A 196 3.63 -7.27 3.23
N TYR A 197 4.48 -8.29 3.05
CA TYR A 197 4.99 -9.12 4.15
C TYR A 197 5.97 -8.41 5.08
N SER A 198 6.99 -7.73 4.55
CA SER A 198 8.06 -7.16 5.37
C SER A 198 8.62 -5.86 4.79
N ALA A 199 8.96 -4.95 5.70
CA ALA A 199 9.60 -3.68 5.41
C ALA A 199 10.81 -3.44 6.30
N ASP A 200 11.80 -2.73 5.78
CA ASP A 200 12.88 -2.17 6.59
C ASP A 200 12.34 -0.96 7.36
N LEU A 201 12.02 -1.18 8.63
CA LEU A 201 11.52 -0.14 9.54
C LEU A 201 12.66 0.71 10.15
N GLY A 202 13.92 0.45 9.77
CA GLY A 202 15.06 1.29 10.14
C GLY A 202 15.17 2.58 9.32
N ALA A 203 14.47 2.65 8.18
CA ALA A 203 14.41 3.83 7.31
C ALA A 203 12.95 4.16 7.00
N LEU A 204 12.39 5.12 7.73
CA LEU A 204 10.98 5.48 7.62
C LEU A 204 10.77 6.74 6.77
N PRO A 205 9.65 6.83 6.04
CA PRO A 205 9.27 8.03 5.30
C PRO A 205 9.12 9.27 6.18
N GLU A 206 9.39 10.44 5.60
CA GLU A 206 9.06 11.72 6.22
C GLU A 206 7.56 11.77 6.61
N GLY A 207 7.27 12.31 7.79
CA GLY A 207 5.90 12.38 8.32
C GLY A 207 5.40 11.09 8.97
N THR A 208 6.25 10.06 9.07
CA THR A 208 5.92 8.81 9.79
C THR A 208 6.92 8.51 10.90
N THR A 209 6.52 7.67 11.83
CA THR A 209 7.32 7.22 12.97
C THR A 209 7.26 5.71 13.10
N ALA A 210 8.21 5.13 13.84
CA ALA A 210 8.20 3.69 14.09
C ALA A 210 6.92 3.21 14.80
N ALA A 211 6.26 4.09 15.56
CA ALA A 211 4.99 3.79 16.23
C ALA A 211 3.81 3.67 15.25
N ASP A 212 3.93 4.23 14.05
CA ASP A 212 2.91 4.07 13.01
C ASP A 212 2.97 2.68 12.36
N PHE A 213 4.07 1.93 12.52
CA PHE A 213 4.24 0.63 11.88
C PHE A 213 4.26 -0.51 12.90
N THR A 214 3.59 -1.60 12.55
CA THR A 214 3.61 -2.84 13.32
C THR A 214 3.77 -4.03 12.38
N VAL A 215 4.16 -5.18 12.93
CA VAL A 215 4.12 -6.46 12.22
C VAL A 215 3.06 -7.32 12.88
N ILE A 216 2.05 -7.73 12.12
CA ILE A 216 0.98 -8.60 12.58
C ILE A 216 1.27 -10.04 12.21
N ASN A 217 0.71 -10.97 12.98
CA ASN A 217 0.70 -12.39 12.66
C ASN A 217 -0.64 -12.75 12.01
N ARG A 218 -0.61 -13.16 10.74
CA ARG A 218 -1.76 -13.68 10.00
C ARG A 218 -2.15 -15.07 10.49
N ASP A 219 -3.39 -15.46 10.24
CA ASP A 219 -3.87 -16.81 10.57
C ASP A 219 -3.15 -17.86 9.68
N ALA A 220 -2.28 -18.65 10.30
CA ALA A 220 -1.47 -19.66 9.61
C ALA A 220 -2.31 -20.76 8.95
N ALA A 221 -3.54 -21.02 9.41
CA ALA A 221 -4.43 -22.01 8.79
C ALA A 221 -5.05 -21.51 7.48
N ARG A 222 -5.04 -20.18 7.26
CA ARG A 222 -5.62 -19.52 6.08
C ARG A 222 -4.58 -18.90 5.17
N ALA A 223 -3.40 -18.58 5.69
CA ALA A 223 -2.30 -18.05 4.92
C ALA A 223 -1.92 -19.00 3.77
N LYS A 224 -1.55 -18.41 2.64
CA LYS A 224 -1.13 -19.14 1.45
C LYS A 224 0.07 -20.04 1.75
N GLU A 225 0.02 -21.28 1.28
CA GLU A 225 1.04 -22.28 1.58
C GLU A 225 2.41 -21.86 1.05
N GLY A 226 3.44 -21.94 1.91
CA GLY A 226 4.81 -21.57 1.58
C GLY A 226 5.11 -20.06 1.67
N GLU A 227 4.13 -19.22 1.99
CA GLU A 227 4.30 -17.77 2.16
C GLU A 227 4.49 -17.39 3.64
N PRO A 228 5.11 -16.23 3.94
CA PRO A 228 5.22 -15.72 5.30
C PRO A 228 3.85 -15.44 5.93
N THR A 229 3.72 -15.69 7.24
CA THR A 229 2.53 -15.31 8.02
C THR A 229 2.65 -13.91 8.62
N GLN A 230 3.82 -13.27 8.54
CA GLN A 230 4.01 -11.90 9.00
C GLN A 230 3.58 -10.90 7.95
N GLN A 231 2.95 -9.81 8.37
CA GLN A 231 2.55 -8.72 7.50
C GLN A 231 2.77 -7.38 8.17
N VAL A 232 3.21 -6.39 7.41
CA VAL A 232 3.35 -5.03 7.92
C VAL A 232 1.98 -4.35 7.98
N ALA A 233 1.72 -3.61 9.04
CA ALA A 233 0.54 -2.78 9.20
C ALA A 233 0.95 -1.33 9.47
N TYR A 234 0.20 -0.38 8.90
CA TYR A 234 0.34 1.06 9.13
C TYR A 234 -0.85 1.58 9.92
N LYS A 235 -0.59 2.28 11.02
CA LYS A 235 -1.58 2.69 12.04
C LYS A 235 -2.51 1.52 12.41
N GLY A 236 -1.91 0.33 12.47
CA GLY A 236 -2.55 -0.95 12.78
C GLY A 236 -3.47 -1.53 11.69
N LYS A 237 -3.55 -0.91 10.51
CA LYS A 237 -4.21 -1.49 9.33
C LYS A 237 -3.21 -2.28 8.48
N PRO A 238 -3.48 -3.56 8.13
CA PRO A 238 -2.57 -4.37 7.35
C PRO A 238 -2.33 -3.78 5.94
N LEU A 239 -1.10 -3.87 5.44
CA LEU A 239 -0.71 -3.29 4.15
C LEU A 239 -0.72 -4.34 3.03
N TYR A 240 -1.15 -3.88 1.85
CA TYR A 240 -1.29 -4.68 0.63
C TYR A 240 -0.76 -3.93 -0.59
N TYR A 241 -0.42 -4.67 -1.63
CA TYR A 241 -0.38 -4.16 -3.00
C TYR A 241 -1.76 -4.30 -3.64
N PHE A 242 -1.93 -3.70 -4.83
CA PHE A 242 -3.11 -3.88 -5.65
C PHE A 242 -2.74 -4.41 -7.04
N THR A 243 -3.18 -5.61 -7.38
CA THR A 243 -2.82 -6.29 -8.64
C THR A 243 -3.14 -5.45 -9.89
N PRO A 244 -4.30 -4.77 -9.99
CA PRO A 244 -4.61 -3.94 -11.16
C PRO A 244 -3.69 -2.72 -11.39
N ASP A 245 -2.86 -2.34 -10.41
CA ASP A 245 -1.78 -1.37 -10.66
C ASP A 245 -0.69 -1.94 -11.58
N ASN A 246 -0.66 -3.25 -11.82
CA ASN A 246 0.31 -3.92 -12.69
C ASN A 246 1.77 -3.63 -12.32
N LYS A 247 2.03 -3.34 -11.03
CA LYS A 247 3.35 -2.95 -10.50
C LYS A 247 3.87 -1.61 -11.08
N GLU A 248 3.00 -0.81 -11.68
CA GLU A 248 3.34 0.51 -12.19
C GLU A 248 3.60 1.48 -11.04
N ALA A 249 4.72 2.21 -11.13
CA ALA A 249 5.10 3.19 -10.12
C ALA A 249 4.06 4.31 -10.05
N LEU A 250 3.68 4.70 -8.83
CA LEU A 250 2.71 5.77 -8.55
C LEU A 250 1.28 5.53 -9.09
N SER A 251 0.98 4.34 -9.60
CA SER A 251 -0.41 3.94 -9.88
C SER A 251 -1.15 3.75 -8.56
N THR A 252 -2.35 4.31 -8.49
CA THR A 252 -3.21 4.26 -7.29
C THR A 252 -4.62 3.72 -7.60
N LYS A 253 -4.73 2.74 -8.51
CA LYS A 253 -6.04 2.26 -8.99
C LYS A 253 -6.86 1.58 -7.89
N GLY A 254 -6.17 1.14 -6.82
CA GLY A 254 -6.77 0.53 -5.64
C GLY A 254 -7.31 1.52 -4.62
N ASP A 255 -7.19 2.83 -4.86
CA ASP A 255 -7.77 3.83 -3.96
C ASP A 255 -9.29 3.66 -3.93
N TRP A 256 -9.87 3.57 -2.74
CA TRP A 256 -11.30 3.38 -2.49
C TRP A 256 -11.89 2.05 -3.02
N VAL A 257 -11.15 0.93 -3.04
CA VAL A 257 -11.60 -0.38 -3.61
C VAL A 257 -11.83 -1.46 -2.53
#